data_AF-A0A165EL00-F1
#
_entry.id   AF-A0A165EL00-F1
#
_cell.length_a   1.000
_cell.length_b   1.000
_cell.length_c   1.000
_cell.angle_alpha   90.00
_cell.angle_beta   90.00
_cell.angle_gamma   90.00
#
_symmetry.space_group_name_H-M   'P 1'
#
loop_
_entity.id
_entity.type
_entity.pdbx_description
1 polymer ?
#
loop_
_entity_poly.entity_id
_entity_poly.type
_entity_poly.pdbx_seq_one_letter_code
_entity_poly.pdbx_strand_id
1 'polypeptide(L)'
;MEAFEHFEGASQYEPAFDDTTSLYSGYTLNSTVPTQHNHAAHAANHQHANADSVTAQMQNMSLSAKSEVLEDLDGNLDGNMDESKENVELPEWACSYCGIHAPASVVRCLICQKWFCNGRGSSSASHIVNHLVRAKHKEVILHKESPLGETTPECYNCGSKNVFMLGFIPAKSDTVVVLLCRQPCAAISKDITWNTSLWAPLIDDRQFLSWLVKPPSEQEQMRARQITFQQINKLEDLWRENATATLEDLERPGVDDEPQPILLRYEDAYQYQNIFGPLVKIEADYDKRLKESQTQTDIVVRWDLGLNQKRVAWFCMPKLESGEVRLAVGDELRLRYDGEMHKPWEGVGHVIKIPNNVSDEIGLELRRPDGVPTECTHNFSADFVWKSTSFDRMQLAMKTFAVDEKSVSGYIYHKLLGHELEPQVLRTQMPKRFSAPGLPELNHSQMYAVKSVLQKPISLIQGPPGTGKTVTSASIIYHLCRMNPGQVLVCAPSNVAVDQLTERIHLTGLKVVRLTAKSREALSSSIDFLTLHRLVAANTSQAELQKLIQLKNEQGELSQNDEKKYKALVRASEKEILNAADVICCTCVGAGDPRLAKMKFRTVLIDEATQAAEPGALRSYLYLNTS
;
A
#
# COMPACT_ATOMS: atom_id res chain seq x y z
N MET A 1 -40.58 -7.83 47.29
CA MET A 1 -39.67 -7.06 48.12
C MET A 1 -38.45 -7.92 48.33
N GLU A 2 -37.34 -7.61 47.68
CA GLU A 2 -36.00 -8.09 48.02
C GLU A 2 -34.97 -7.15 47.37
N ALA A 3 -33.71 -7.27 47.77
CA ALA A 3 -32.72 -6.19 47.66
C ALA A 3 -32.25 -5.86 46.23
N PHE A 4 -31.69 -4.65 46.06
CA PHE A 4 -30.30 -4.51 45.62
C PHE A 4 -29.72 -3.17 46.11
N GLU A 5 -28.52 -3.22 46.72
CA GLU A 5 -27.79 -2.05 47.20
C GLU A 5 -26.60 -1.70 46.27
N HIS A 6 -25.85 -0.64 46.62
CA HIS A 6 -24.73 -0.11 45.86
C HIS A 6 -23.61 -1.11 45.54
N PHE A 7 -22.86 -0.80 44.49
CA PHE A 7 -21.40 -0.96 44.54
C PHE A 7 -20.70 0.22 43.87
N GLU A 8 -19.55 0.63 44.43
CA GLU A 8 -18.74 1.73 43.92
C GLU A 8 -17.73 1.24 42.85
N GLY A 9 -17.09 2.19 42.16
CA GLY A 9 -16.15 1.86 41.07
C GLY A 9 -14.78 1.38 41.56
N ALA A 10 -14.16 0.52 40.76
CA ALA A 10 -12.73 0.22 40.83
C ALA A 10 -12.11 0.50 39.45
N SER A 11 -11.05 1.32 39.40
CA SER A 11 -10.28 1.50 38.17
C SER A 11 -9.34 0.31 37.96
N GLN A 12 -9.27 -0.19 36.72
CA GLN A 12 -8.20 -1.08 36.28
C GLN A 12 -7.67 -0.57 34.93
N TYR A 13 -6.35 -0.58 34.80
CA TYR A 13 -5.67 -0.25 33.56
C TYR A 13 -5.91 -1.37 32.54
N GLU A 14 -6.49 -1.05 31.39
CA GLU A 14 -6.35 -1.90 30.21
C GLU A 14 -4.99 -1.59 29.54
N PRO A 15 -4.12 -2.59 29.31
CA PRO A 15 -2.95 -2.41 28.46
C PRO A 15 -3.41 -2.30 26.99
N ALA A 16 -2.97 -1.26 26.28
CA ALA A 16 -3.34 -1.05 24.89
C ALA A 16 -2.89 -2.22 24.00
N PHE A 17 -3.79 -2.74 23.17
CA PHE A 17 -3.51 -3.86 22.28
C PHE A 17 -2.63 -3.44 21.10
N ASP A 18 -1.51 -4.14 20.90
CA ASP A 18 -0.55 -3.91 19.80
C ASP A 18 -1.04 -4.58 18.50
N ASP A 19 -1.90 -3.88 17.77
CA ASP A 19 -2.29 -4.22 16.41
C ASP A 19 -1.73 -3.20 15.40
N THR A 20 -1.05 -3.72 14.37
CA THR A 20 -0.98 -3.17 13.01
C THR A 20 -0.50 -4.26 12.05
N THR A 21 -1.45 -4.97 11.45
CA THR A 21 -1.24 -5.48 10.08
C THR A 21 -1.49 -4.32 9.11
N SER A 22 -0.97 -4.37 7.88
CA SER A 22 -1.20 -3.32 6.87
C SER A 22 -2.70 -3.02 6.72
N LEU A 23 -3.08 -1.75 6.85
CA LEU A 23 -4.49 -1.32 6.76
C LEU A 23 -4.96 -1.32 5.30
N TYR A 24 -5.58 -2.41 4.87
CA TYR A 24 -6.28 -2.49 3.58
C TYR A 24 -7.48 -1.52 3.57
N SER A 25 -7.35 -0.40 2.85
CA SER A 25 -8.36 0.65 2.70
C SER A 25 -9.45 0.29 1.68
N GLY A 26 -10.28 -0.71 2.00
CA GLY A 26 -11.37 -1.20 1.16
C GLY A 26 -12.55 -0.21 1.02
N TYR A 27 -12.42 0.80 0.16
CA TYR A 27 -13.49 1.74 -0.21
C TYR A 27 -14.26 1.31 -1.46
N THR A 28 -15.09 0.28 -1.36
CA THR A 28 -16.07 -0.08 -2.41
C THR A 28 -17.39 0.68 -2.22
N LEU A 29 -17.62 1.71 -3.03
CA LEU A 29 -18.89 2.43 -3.09
C LEU A 29 -19.97 1.58 -3.81
N ASN A 30 -20.69 0.76 -3.04
CA ASN A 30 -21.87 0.06 -3.54
C ASN A 30 -22.99 1.03 -3.93
N SER A 31 -23.18 1.25 -5.23
CA SER A 31 -24.35 1.97 -5.75
C SER A 31 -25.57 1.05 -5.78
N THR A 32 -26.34 1.04 -4.69
CA THR A 32 -27.62 0.31 -4.62
C THR A 32 -28.75 1.15 -5.20
N VAL A 33 -29.11 0.90 -6.46
CA VAL A 33 -30.30 1.50 -7.10
C VAL A 33 -31.57 0.85 -6.53
N PRO A 34 -32.52 1.60 -5.93
CA PRO A 34 -33.73 1.04 -5.34
C PRO A 34 -34.82 0.81 -6.41
N THR A 35 -34.98 -0.43 -6.85
CA THR A 35 -36.11 -0.83 -7.71
C THR A 35 -37.40 -0.98 -6.88
N GLN A 36 -38.34 -0.05 -7.04
CA GLN A 36 -39.71 -0.24 -6.52
C GLN A 36 -40.50 -1.19 -7.43
N HIS A 37 -41.19 -2.16 -6.84
CA HIS A 37 -42.23 -2.92 -7.54
C HIS A 37 -43.55 -2.14 -7.59
N ASN A 38 -44.25 -2.25 -8.71
CA ASN A 38 -45.72 -2.16 -8.73
C ASN A 38 -46.28 -3.06 -9.84
N HIS A 39 -47.46 -3.63 -9.62
CA HIS A 39 -48.11 -4.57 -10.54
C HIS A 39 -49.03 -3.85 -11.54
N ALA A 40 -49.20 -4.40 -12.76
CA ALA A 40 -50.46 -5.02 -13.18
C ALA A 40 -50.47 -5.44 -14.67
N ALA A 41 -51.32 -6.42 -14.97
CA ALA A 41 -51.50 -7.14 -16.23
C ALA A 41 -51.84 -6.30 -17.48
N HIS A 42 -51.40 -6.77 -18.65
CA HIS A 42 -52.21 -7.30 -19.78
C HIS A 42 -51.37 -7.32 -21.09
N ALA A 43 -51.64 -8.09 -22.14
CA ALA A 43 -52.13 -9.48 -22.28
C ALA A 43 -52.12 -9.85 -23.78
N ALA A 44 -51.41 -10.92 -24.18
CA ALA A 44 -51.37 -11.46 -25.56
C ALA A 44 -50.79 -10.49 -26.64
N ASN A 45 -50.35 -10.93 -27.83
CA ASN A 45 -50.59 -12.19 -28.52
C ASN A 45 -49.44 -12.62 -29.48
N HIS A 46 -49.56 -13.82 -30.05
CA HIS A 46 -48.96 -14.39 -31.28
C HIS A 46 -48.11 -13.51 -32.24
N GLN A 47 -47.17 -14.01 -33.07
CA GLN A 47 -46.34 -15.25 -33.18
C GLN A 47 -45.60 -15.18 -34.55
N HIS A 48 -44.58 -16.03 -34.79
CA HIS A 48 -43.96 -16.33 -36.11
C HIS A 48 -43.18 -15.18 -36.83
N ALA A 49 -42.24 -15.45 -37.77
CA ALA A 49 -41.30 -16.57 -37.93
C ALA A 49 -40.22 -16.27 -39.01
N ASN A 50 -39.02 -16.84 -38.80
CA ASN A 50 -38.05 -17.36 -39.80
C ASN A 50 -37.41 -16.49 -40.92
N ALA A 51 -36.23 -16.97 -41.31
CA ALA A 51 -35.62 -16.94 -42.66
C ALA A 51 -34.92 -15.67 -43.19
N ASP A 52 -33.62 -15.59 -42.91
CA ASP A 52 -32.56 -15.82 -43.92
C ASP A 52 -32.58 -15.11 -45.29
N SER A 53 -31.61 -14.20 -45.45
CA SER A 53 -30.43 -14.37 -46.35
C SER A 53 -30.23 -13.48 -47.61
N VAL A 54 -28.94 -13.42 -48.01
CA VAL A 54 -28.29 -13.03 -49.30
C VAL A 54 -28.37 -11.58 -49.87
N THR A 55 -27.29 -10.82 -49.60
CA THR A 55 -26.47 -10.03 -50.58
C THR A 55 -26.94 -8.73 -51.27
N ALA A 56 -25.91 -7.98 -51.73
CA ALA A 56 -25.85 -7.08 -52.91
C ALA A 56 -26.03 -5.54 -52.72
N GLN A 57 -24.89 -4.91 -52.36
CA GLN A 57 -24.26 -3.74 -53.02
C GLN A 57 -25.08 -2.60 -53.70
N MET A 58 -24.71 -1.38 -53.27
CA MET A 58 -24.54 -0.13 -54.05
C MET A 58 -25.76 0.69 -54.54
N GLN A 59 -25.88 1.87 -53.90
CA GLN A 59 -26.03 3.21 -54.50
C GLN A 59 -27.14 3.49 -55.55
N ASN A 60 -28.07 4.40 -55.21
CA ASN A 60 -28.08 5.72 -55.89
C ASN A 60 -28.87 6.83 -55.15
N MET A 61 -28.76 8.06 -55.66
CA MET A 61 -29.31 9.31 -55.09
C MET A 61 -30.75 9.66 -55.52
N SER A 62 -31.46 10.40 -54.66
CA SER A 62 -32.44 11.45 -55.05
C SER A 62 -32.49 12.50 -53.91
N LEU A 63 -32.26 13.82 -54.11
CA LEU A 63 -32.85 14.84 -54.99
C LEU A 63 -34.16 15.48 -54.49
N SER A 64 -34.04 16.60 -53.77
CA SER A 64 -34.79 17.85 -54.02
C SER A 64 -34.23 19.01 -53.16
N ALA A 65 -34.45 20.30 -53.41
CA ALA A 65 -34.29 21.14 -54.62
C ALA A 65 -35.03 22.49 -54.44
N LYS A 66 -34.33 23.63 -54.58
CA LYS A 66 -34.75 25.01 -55.01
C LYS A 66 -33.64 26.03 -54.59
N SER A 67 -33.09 26.89 -55.45
CA SER A 67 -33.66 28.02 -56.24
C SER A 67 -33.93 29.28 -55.39
N GLU A 68 -33.80 30.55 -55.85
CA GLU A 68 -33.65 31.21 -57.19
C GLU A 68 -33.21 32.70 -56.90
N VAL A 69 -32.39 33.52 -57.59
CA VAL A 69 -31.39 33.52 -58.73
C VAL A 69 -30.44 34.77 -58.55
N LEU A 70 -29.63 35.12 -59.56
CA LEU A 70 -28.86 36.38 -59.86
C LEU A 70 -27.37 36.40 -59.43
N GLU A 71 -26.35 36.42 -60.32
CA GLU A 71 -25.99 37.35 -61.45
C GLU A 71 -25.41 38.71 -60.97
N ASP A 72 -24.25 39.23 -61.38
CA ASP A 72 -23.15 38.75 -62.27
C ASP A 72 -21.84 39.55 -62.00
N LEU A 73 -20.66 38.97 -62.26
CA LEU A 73 -19.55 39.52 -63.10
C LEU A 73 -18.23 38.71 -62.99
N ASP A 74 -17.46 38.64 -64.08
CA ASP A 74 -16.15 37.99 -64.19
C ASP A 74 -14.99 38.71 -63.48
N GLY A 75 -13.97 37.94 -63.07
CA GLY A 75 -12.76 38.47 -62.43
C GLY A 75 -11.60 37.47 -62.29
N ASN A 76 -11.07 36.96 -63.40
CA ASN A 76 -9.91 36.05 -63.41
C ASN A 76 -8.65 36.70 -62.78
N LEU A 77 -8.15 36.12 -61.68
CA LEU A 77 -6.77 36.29 -61.19
C LEU A 77 -6.31 35.00 -60.49
N ASP A 78 -5.30 34.34 -61.06
CA ASP A 78 -4.67 33.16 -60.44
C ASP A 78 -3.98 33.53 -59.12
N GLY A 79 -4.22 32.73 -58.08
CA GLY A 79 -3.58 32.87 -56.78
C GLY A 79 -3.47 31.53 -56.07
N ASN A 80 -2.25 30.97 -56.03
CA ASN A 80 -1.96 29.79 -55.20
C ASN A 80 -2.25 30.11 -53.73
N MET A 81 -3.27 29.47 -53.15
CA MET A 81 -3.38 29.37 -51.69
C MET A 81 -2.60 28.15 -51.23
N ASP A 82 -1.42 28.43 -50.68
CA ASP A 82 -0.54 27.45 -50.05
C ASP A 82 -1.18 26.94 -48.74
N GLU A 83 -1.27 25.63 -48.51
CA GLU A 83 -1.79 25.06 -47.25
C GLU A 83 -0.74 25.12 -46.13
N SER A 84 -0.17 26.30 -45.89
CA SER A 84 0.74 26.55 -44.77
C SER A 84 -0.03 26.55 -43.46
N LYS A 85 -0.18 25.37 -42.84
CA LYS A 85 -0.58 25.24 -41.44
C LYS A 85 0.49 25.88 -40.55
N GLU A 86 0.31 27.14 -40.21
CA GLU A 86 1.12 27.81 -39.20
C GLU A 86 0.99 27.08 -37.87
N ASN A 87 2.12 26.64 -37.30
CA ASN A 87 2.18 26.20 -35.91
C ASN A 87 2.03 27.44 -35.03
N VAL A 88 0.78 27.78 -34.68
CA VAL A 88 0.47 28.87 -33.74
C VAL A 88 0.97 28.46 -32.36
N GLU A 89 2.17 28.94 -32.00
CA GLU A 89 2.75 28.73 -30.67
C GLU A 89 1.82 29.32 -29.60
N LEU A 90 1.47 28.51 -28.59
CA LEU A 90 0.61 28.95 -27.50
C LEU A 90 1.38 29.92 -26.59
N PRO A 91 0.73 30.98 -26.05
CA PRO A 91 1.36 31.87 -25.09
C PRO A 91 1.91 31.15 -23.86
N GLU A 92 3.00 31.63 -23.26
CA GLU A 92 3.66 31.02 -22.10
C GLU A 92 2.72 30.78 -20.89
N TRP A 93 1.63 31.56 -20.79
CA TRP A 93 0.61 31.44 -19.75
C TRP A 93 -0.57 30.51 -20.09
N ALA A 94 -0.47 29.74 -21.18
CA ALA A 94 -1.46 28.74 -21.54
C ALA A 94 -1.55 27.62 -20.50
N CYS A 95 -2.78 27.16 -20.21
CA CYS A 95 -3.03 26.06 -19.30
C CYS A 95 -2.34 24.78 -19.78
N SER A 96 -1.41 24.25 -18.98
CA SER A 96 -0.58 23.07 -19.30
C SER A 96 -1.35 21.74 -19.43
N TYR A 97 -2.69 21.76 -19.33
CA TYR A 97 -3.58 20.62 -19.61
C TYR A 97 -4.37 20.80 -20.91
N CYS A 98 -5.02 21.96 -21.12
CA CYS A 98 -5.99 22.14 -22.21
C CYS A 98 -5.69 23.30 -23.18
N GLY A 99 -4.62 24.08 -22.96
CA GLY A 99 -4.22 25.19 -23.84
C GLY A 99 -5.01 26.51 -23.66
N ILE A 100 -5.99 26.57 -22.75
CA ILE A 100 -6.72 27.81 -22.44
C ILE A 100 -5.75 28.86 -21.89
N HIS A 101 -5.68 30.01 -22.57
CA HIS A 101 -4.71 31.09 -22.33
C HIS A 101 -5.38 32.46 -22.10
N ALA A 102 -6.67 32.49 -21.77
CA ALA A 102 -7.40 33.72 -21.45
C ALA A 102 -6.88 34.34 -20.12
N PRO A 103 -6.33 35.58 -20.12
CA PRO A 103 -5.66 36.18 -18.96
C PRO A 103 -6.44 36.18 -17.64
N ALA A 104 -7.76 36.40 -17.69
CA ALA A 104 -8.61 36.44 -16.50
C ALA A 104 -8.98 35.05 -15.94
N SER A 105 -8.60 33.98 -16.65
CA SER A 105 -9.04 32.60 -16.41
C SER A 105 -7.89 31.63 -16.09
N VAL A 106 -6.64 32.12 -16.03
CA VAL A 106 -5.43 31.34 -15.76
C VAL A 106 -4.69 31.80 -14.51
N VAL A 107 -3.98 30.87 -13.86
CA VAL A 107 -3.20 31.07 -12.64
C VAL A 107 -1.90 30.29 -12.74
N ARG A 108 -0.78 30.88 -12.31
CA ARG A 108 0.52 30.19 -12.22
C ARG A 108 0.68 29.56 -10.84
N CYS A 109 1.09 28.30 -10.78
CA CYS A 109 1.55 27.72 -9.52
C CYS A 109 2.99 28.17 -9.23
N LEU A 110 3.23 28.74 -8.05
CA LEU A 110 4.55 29.30 -7.71
C LEU A 110 5.63 28.22 -7.46
N ILE A 111 5.25 26.96 -7.27
CA ILE A 111 6.18 25.87 -6.95
C ILE A 111 6.76 25.22 -8.21
N CYS A 112 5.92 24.92 -9.21
CA CYS A 112 6.37 24.35 -10.49
C CYS A 112 6.41 25.33 -11.66
N GLN A 113 6.05 26.60 -11.44
CA GLN A 113 5.98 27.70 -12.43
C GLN A 113 5.05 27.46 -13.64
N LYS A 114 4.33 26.34 -13.70
CA LYS A 114 3.32 26.04 -14.74
C LYS A 114 2.01 26.82 -14.53
N TRP A 115 1.32 27.09 -15.64
CA TRP A 115 0.02 27.77 -15.67
C TRP A 115 -1.14 26.79 -15.84
N PHE A 116 -2.26 27.07 -15.16
CA PHE A 116 -3.48 26.26 -15.23
C PHE A 116 -4.72 27.15 -15.22
N CYS A 117 -5.79 26.74 -15.92
CA CYS A 117 -7.02 27.50 -15.95
C CYS A 117 -7.99 27.12 -14.81
N ASN A 118 -8.96 28.00 -14.54
CA ASN A 118 -10.07 27.71 -13.63
C ASN A 118 -11.27 27.03 -14.33
N GLY A 119 -11.06 26.47 -15.52
CA GLY A 119 -12.06 25.64 -16.21
C GLY A 119 -12.07 24.20 -15.69
N ARG A 120 -13.23 23.53 -15.75
CA ARG A 120 -13.39 22.12 -15.37
C ARG A 120 -13.18 21.17 -16.56
N GLY A 121 -13.58 21.55 -17.77
CA GLY A 121 -13.55 20.65 -18.93
C GLY A 121 -14.25 19.32 -18.63
N SER A 122 -13.58 18.20 -18.93
CA SER A 122 -14.01 16.83 -18.61
C SER A 122 -13.63 16.34 -17.20
N SER A 123 -13.21 17.23 -16.29
CA SER A 123 -12.79 16.92 -14.91
C SER A 123 -13.86 17.32 -13.87
N SER A 124 -13.88 16.63 -12.72
CA SER A 124 -14.75 16.95 -11.57
C SER A 124 -14.21 18.05 -10.64
N ALA A 125 -13.16 18.76 -11.08
CA ALA A 125 -12.49 19.87 -10.39
C ALA A 125 -11.80 20.74 -11.44
N SER A 126 -11.60 22.04 -11.18
CA SER A 126 -10.89 22.91 -12.12
C SER A 126 -9.43 22.51 -12.29
N HIS A 127 -8.84 22.79 -13.46
CA HIS A 127 -7.49 22.34 -13.80
C HIS A 127 -6.43 22.78 -12.78
N ILE A 128 -6.48 24.03 -12.31
CA ILE A 128 -5.60 24.51 -11.23
C ILE A 128 -5.84 23.75 -9.90
N VAL A 129 -7.08 23.49 -9.50
CA VAL A 129 -7.36 22.78 -8.22
C VAL A 129 -6.94 21.32 -8.29
N ASN A 130 -7.19 20.64 -9.42
CA ASN A 130 -6.74 19.26 -9.64
C ASN A 130 -5.20 19.18 -9.59
N HIS A 131 -4.49 20.15 -10.18
CA HIS A 131 -3.04 20.22 -10.10
C HIS A 131 -2.52 20.40 -8.66
N LEU A 132 -3.02 21.42 -7.96
CA LEU A 132 -2.57 21.74 -6.60
C LEU A 132 -2.74 20.54 -5.65
N VAL A 133 -3.84 19.79 -5.77
CA VAL A 133 -4.07 18.57 -4.98
C VAL A 133 -3.09 17.44 -5.36
N ARG A 134 -2.82 17.22 -6.64
CA ARG A 134 -2.00 16.08 -7.14
C ARG A 134 -0.50 16.26 -6.95
N ALA A 135 -0.02 17.49 -7.15
CA ALA A 135 1.37 17.86 -6.90
C ALA A 135 1.63 18.27 -5.43
N LYS A 136 0.59 18.27 -4.56
CA LYS A 136 0.64 18.77 -3.18
C LYS A 136 1.11 20.24 -3.08
N HIS A 137 0.89 21.01 -4.13
CA HIS A 137 1.23 22.42 -4.21
C HIS A 137 0.15 23.29 -3.54
N LYS A 138 0.55 24.42 -2.95
CA LYS A 138 -0.34 25.26 -2.12
C LYS A 138 -0.34 26.75 -2.48
N GLU A 139 0.58 27.21 -3.34
CA GLU A 139 0.84 28.64 -3.60
C GLU A 139 0.68 28.98 -5.09
N VAL A 140 0.05 30.11 -5.38
CA VAL A 140 -0.31 30.54 -6.73
C VAL A 140 -0.16 32.05 -6.92
N ILE A 141 -0.09 32.52 -8.16
CA ILE A 141 -0.10 33.94 -8.51
C ILE A 141 -1.00 34.18 -9.74
N LEU A 142 -1.78 35.27 -9.70
CA LEU A 142 -2.68 35.68 -10.78
C LEU A 142 -1.90 36.28 -11.96
N HIS A 143 -2.48 36.27 -13.15
CA HIS A 143 -1.86 36.88 -14.33
C HIS A 143 -1.84 38.42 -14.24
N LYS A 144 -0.80 39.07 -14.81
CA LYS A 144 -0.65 40.53 -14.90
C LYS A 144 -1.89 41.28 -15.43
N GLU A 145 -2.64 40.67 -16.33
CA GLU A 145 -3.86 41.20 -16.95
C GLU A 145 -5.14 40.56 -16.37
N SER A 146 -5.05 39.94 -15.19
CA SER A 146 -6.24 39.51 -14.43
C SER A 146 -6.99 40.74 -13.88
N PRO A 147 -8.26 40.60 -13.45
CA PRO A 147 -9.01 41.69 -12.81
C PRO A 147 -8.37 42.27 -11.53
N LEU A 148 -7.35 41.60 -10.98
CA LEU A 148 -6.63 41.96 -9.75
C LEU A 148 -5.11 42.11 -9.98
N GLY A 149 -4.66 42.18 -11.24
CA GLY A 149 -3.24 42.26 -11.61
C GLY A 149 -2.43 41.01 -11.24
N GLU A 150 -1.10 41.13 -11.23
CA GLU A 150 -0.18 40.08 -10.77
C GLU A 150 -0.13 40.04 -9.23
N THR A 151 -1.22 39.54 -8.62
CA THR A 151 -1.36 39.42 -7.17
C THR A 151 -1.17 37.97 -6.72
N THR A 152 -0.40 37.76 -5.64
CA THR A 152 -0.30 36.48 -4.92
C THR A 152 -1.35 36.46 -3.81
N PRO A 153 -2.32 35.51 -3.78
CA PRO A 153 -3.27 35.42 -2.68
C PRO A 153 -2.58 34.97 -1.38
N GLU A 154 -2.59 35.85 -0.37
CA GLU A 154 -2.00 35.58 0.95
C GLU A 154 -2.85 36.12 2.10
N CYS A 155 -2.70 35.54 3.29
CA CYS A 155 -3.44 35.95 4.48
C CYS A 155 -2.92 37.29 5.02
N TYR A 156 -3.78 38.31 5.05
CA TYR A 156 -3.46 39.66 5.53
C TYR A 156 -2.86 39.68 6.95
N ASN A 157 -3.23 38.73 7.80
CA ASN A 157 -2.77 38.65 9.19
C ASN A 157 -1.47 37.83 9.38
N CYS A 158 -1.05 36.97 8.44
CA CYS A 158 0.09 36.07 8.67
C CYS A 158 0.95 35.72 7.45
N GLY A 159 0.71 36.32 6.27
CA GLY A 159 1.48 36.05 5.05
C GLY A 159 1.34 34.63 4.48
N SER A 160 0.45 33.79 5.03
CA SER A 160 0.24 32.43 4.55
C SER A 160 -0.35 32.42 3.14
N LYS A 161 0.37 31.80 2.20
CA LYS A 161 0.01 31.67 0.77
C LYS A 161 -0.78 30.40 0.44
N ASN A 162 -1.16 29.61 1.44
CA ASN A 162 -1.85 28.33 1.25
C ASN A 162 -3.32 28.55 0.86
N VAL A 163 -3.62 28.48 -0.44
CA VAL A 163 -4.96 28.75 -1.00
C VAL A 163 -6.08 27.87 -0.44
N PHE A 164 -5.77 26.65 0.03
CA PHE A 164 -6.77 25.76 0.65
C PHE A 164 -7.19 26.22 2.05
N MET A 165 -6.38 27.04 2.71
CA MET A 165 -6.67 27.61 4.03
C MET A 165 -7.23 29.03 3.95
N LEU A 166 -7.05 29.71 2.81
CA LEU A 166 -7.53 31.07 2.59
C LEU A 166 -9.02 31.12 2.27
N GLY A 167 -9.66 32.13 2.84
CA GLY A 167 -10.99 32.59 2.46
C GLY A 167 -11.07 34.09 2.56
N PHE A 168 -12.15 34.66 2.04
CA PHE A 168 -12.41 36.09 2.10
C PHE A 168 -13.47 36.42 3.16
N ILE A 169 -13.41 37.63 3.70
CA ILE A 169 -14.50 38.26 4.45
C ILE A 169 -14.87 39.56 3.71
N PRO A 170 -16.16 39.81 3.41
CA PRO A 170 -16.61 41.08 2.83
C PRO A 170 -16.55 42.23 3.86
N ALA A 171 -16.14 43.41 3.42
CA ALA A 171 -16.19 44.63 4.21
C ALA A 171 -17.63 45.17 4.34
N LYS A 172 -17.82 46.18 5.20
CA LYS A 172 -19.08 46.96 5.29
C LYS A 172 -19.32 47.88 4.07
N SER A 173 -18.46 47.79 3.06
CA SER A 173 -18.55 48.45 1.76
C SER A 173 -18.25 47.39 0.70
N ASP A 174 -19.19 47.14 -0.20
CA ASP A 174 -19.25 45.94 -1.06
C ASP A 174 -18.09 45.79 -2.07
N THR A 175 -17.17 46.76 -2.13
CA THR A 175 -16.01 46.81 -3.03
C THR A 175 -14.70 46.30 -2.41
N VAL A 176 -14.67 45.97 -1.11
CA VAL A 176 -13.44 45.55 -0.41
C VAL A 176 -13.62 44.19 0.25
N VAL A 177 -12.66 43.29 0.01
CA VAL A 177 -12.58 41.96 0.61
C VAL A 177 -11.22 41.76 1.28
N VAL A 178 -11.18 41.08 2.42
CA VAL A 178 -9.94 40.78 3.16
C VAL A 178 -9.70 39.28 3.16
N LEU A 179 -8.48 38.85 2.76
CA LEU A 179 -8.08 37.44 2.75
C LEU A 179 -7.52 37.00 4.10
N LEU A 180 -8.10 35.95 4.69
CA LEU A 180 -7.69 35.40 5.99
C LEU A 180 -7.71 33.87 6.00
N CYS A 181 -6.76 33.27 6.72
CA CYS A 181 -6.77 31.84 7.04
C CYS A 181 -7.98 31.47 7.91
N ARG A 182 -8.68 30.39 7.57
CA ARG A 182 -9.80 29.81 8.33
C ARG A 182 -9.48 29.62 9.82
N GLN A 183 -8.27 29.15 10.09
CA GLN A 183 -7.67 28.99 11.41
C GLN A 183 -6.18 29.36 11.30
N PRO A 184 -5.57 30.07 12.27
CA PRO A 184 -6.21 30.73 13.42
C PRO A 184 -6.84 32.09 13.08
N CYS A 185 -6.48 32.71 11.95
CA CYS A 185 -6.68 34.15 11.73
C CYS A 185 -8.16 34.60 11.77
N ALA A 186 -9.05 33.90 11.07
CA ALA A 186 -10.49 34.19 11.09
C ALA A 186 -11.21 33.76 12.40
N ALA A 187 -10.50 33.10 13.33
CA ALA A 187 -11.04 32.65 14.62
C ALA A 187 -10.50 33.45 15.83
N ILE A 188 -9.33 34.10 15.69
CA ILE A 188 -8.63 34.79 16.78
C ILE A 188 -8.61 36.32 16.62
N SER A 189 -9.07 36.87 15.48
CA SER A 189 -9.10 38.32 15.22
C SER A 189 -9.88 39.10 16.28
N LYS A 190 -9.16 39.78 17.18
CA LYS A 190 -9.74 40.66 18.22
C LYS A 190 -10.12 42.05 17.70
N ASP A 191 -9.79 42.35 16.44
CA ASP A 191 -10.14 43.62 15.81
C ASP A 191 -11.63 43.66 15.42
N ILE A 192 -12.34 44.62 16.01
CA ILE A 192 -13.82 44.72 16.08
C ILE A 192 -14.48 45.06 14.72
N THR A 193 -13.71 45.13 13.62
CA THR A 193 -14.19 45.59 12.30
C THR A 193 -14.77 44.50 11.40
N TRP A 194 -14.40 43.23 11.57
CA TRP A 194 -14.73 42.15 10.62
C TRP A 194 -15.68 41.11 11.21
N ASN A 195 -16.75 40.76 10.48
CA ASN A 195 -17.67 39.70 10.90
C ASN A 195 -17.14 38.33 10.44
N THR A 196 -16.49 37.61 11.36
CA THR A 196 -15.89 36.29 11.10
C THR A 196 -16.90 35.22 10.68
N SER A 197 -18.19 35.40 11.01
CA SER A 197 -19.29 34.56 10.53
C SER A 197 -19.53 34.63 9.01
N LEU A 198 -18.95 35.61 8.31
CA LEU A 198 -19.05 35.80 6.86
C LEU A 198 -17.83 35.27 6.09
N TRP A 199 -16.94 34.50 6.73
CA TRP A 199 -15.80 33.88 6.06
C TRP A 199 -16.26 32.80 5.08
N ALA A 200 -15.81 32.91 3.82
CA ALA A 200 -16.04 31.93 2.77
C ALA A 200 -14.72 31.56 2.05
N PRO A 201 -14.49 30.29 1.70
CA PRO A 201 -13.20 29.82 1.14
C PRO A 201 -12.93 30.40 -0.25
N LEU A 202 -11.65 30.57 -0.62
CA LEU A 202 -11.26 30.99 -1.98
C LEU A 202 -11.45 29.90 -3.04
N ILE A 203 -11.57 28.64 -2.60
CA ILE A 203 -11.91 27.49 -3.44
C ILE A 203 -13.26 26.97 -2.96
N ASP A 204 -14.26 27.05 -3.84
CA ASP A 204 -15.62 26.53 -3.63
C ASP A 204 -16.03 25.64 -4.81
N ASP A 205 -16.83 24.60 -4.56
CA ASP A 205 -17.11 23.49 -5.48
C ASP A 205 -15.92 23.11 -6.40
N ARG A 206 -14.75 22.91 -5.78
CA ARG A 206 -13.50 22.45 -6.42
C ARG A 206 -12.98 23.38 -7.54
N GLN A 207 -13.29 24.66 -7.50
CA GLN A 207 -12.76 25.70 -8.38
C GLN A 207 -12.48 26.99 -7.59
N PHE A 208 -11.66 27.90 -8.11
CA PHE A 208 -11.53 29.23 -7.50
C PHE A 208 -12.81 30.05 -7.72
N LEU A 209 -13.08 30.99 -6.80
CA LEU A 209 -14.19 31.93 -6.92
C LEU A 209 -14.10 32.75 -8.22
N SER A 210 -15.23 32.91 -8.92
CA SER A 210 -15.29 33.49 -10.27
C SER A 210 -14.90 34.97 -10.36
N TRP A 211 -14.91 35.70 -9.25
CA TRP A 211 -14.41 37.08 -9.17
C TRP A 211 -12.89 37.15 -8.99
N LEU A 212 -12.26 36.11 -8.43
CA LEU A 212 -10.81 35.99 -8.25
C LEU A 212 -10.15 35.45 -9.52
N VAL A 213 -10.73 34.39 -10.09
CA VAL A 213 -10.31 33.77 -11.35
C VAL A 213 -11.54 33.36 -12.13
N LYS A 214 -11.78 33.98 -13.28
CA LYS A 214 -12.98 33.71 -14.08
C LYS A 214 -12.94 32.28 -14.62
N PRO A 215 -14.05 31.51 -14.58
CA PRO A 215 -14.14 30.31 -15.39
C PRO A 215 -14.11 30.71 -16.88
N PRO A 216 -13.37 30.00 -17.74
CA PRO A 216 -13.39 30.23 -19.19
C PRO A 216 -14.77 29.91 -19.76
N SER A 217 -15.16 30.60 -20.83
CA SER A 217 -16.47 30.45 -21.47
C SER A 217 -16.65 29.05 -22.08
N GLU A 218 -17.90 28.65 -22.30
CA GLU A 218 -18.23 27.36 -22.92
C GLU A 218 -17.62 27.22 -24.33
N GLN A 219 -17.55 28.32 -25.10
CA GLN A 219 -16.92 28.33 -26.42
C GLN A 219 -15.40 28.12 -26.36
N GLU A 220 -14.73 28.70 -25.35
CA GLU A 220 -13.30 28.45 -25.10
C GLU A 220 -13.08 27.01 -24.61
N GLN A 221 -13.93 26.50 -23.71
CA GLN A 221 -13.84 25.13 -23.20
C GLN A 221 -14.12 24.07 -24.28
N MET A 222 -15.00 24.33 -25.25
CA MET A 222 -15.23 23.44 -26.40
C MET A 222 -14.09 23.49 -27.44
N ARG A 223 -13.39 24.62 -27.58
CA ARG A 223 -12.23 24.77 -28.49
C ARG A 223 -10.91 24.30 -27.86
N ALA A 224 -10.84 24.17 -26.54
CA ALA A 224 -9.68 23.69 -25.81
C ALA A 224 -9.39 22.20 -26.08
N ARG A 225 -8.15 21.77 -25.83
CA ARG A 225 -7.75 20.36 -25.90
C ARG A 225 -8.52 19.56 -24.83
N GLN A 226 -9.39 18.65 -25.26
CA GLN A 226 -10.20 17.80 -24.38
C GLN A 226 -9.32 16.73 -23.74
N ILE A 227 -9.00 16.90 -22.46
CA ILE A 227 -8.08 16.06 -21.70
C ILE A 227 -8.84 15.29 -20.61
N THR A 228 -8.75 13.96 -20.64
CA THR A 228 -9.46 13.12 -19.67
C THR A 228 -8.80 13.19 -18.29
N PHE A 229 -9.57 12.83 -17.25
CA PHE A 229 -9.01 12.71 -15.90
C PHE A 229 -7.85 11.69 -15.85
N GLN A 230 -7.92 10.57 -16.57
CA GLN A 230 -6.80 9.61 -16.67
C GLN A 230 -5.55 10.24 -17.30
N GLN A 231 -5.69 11.04 -18.37
CA GLN A 231 -4.57 11.74 -19.00
C GLN A 231 -3.93 12.78 -18.08
N ILE A 232 -4.74 13.56 -17.33
CA ILE A 232 -4.21 14.47 -16.30
C ILE A 232 -3.39 13.69 -15.25
N ASN A 233 -3.89 12.52 -14.82
CA ASN A 233 -3.21 11.70 -13.83
C ASN A 233 -1.85 11.20 -14.33
N LYS A 234 -1.81 10.59 -15.54
CA LYS A 234 -0.55 10.12 -16.14
C LYS A 234 0.44 11.27 -16.34
N LEU A 235 -0.01 12.46 -16.76
CA LEU A 235 0.83 13.62 -16.99
C LEU A 235 1.44 14.19 -15.69
N GLU A 236 0.66 14.26 -14.61
CA GLU A 236 1.15 14.69 -13.29
C GLU A 236 2.16 13.71 -12.70
N ASP A 237 1.98 12.41 -12.91
CA ASP A 237 2.98 11.42 -12.50
C ASP A 237 4.26 11.50 -13.37
N LEU A 238 4.14 11.74 -14.68
CA LEU A 238 5.31 12.04 -15.54
C LEU A 238 6.05 13.32 -15.09
N TRP A 239 5.35 14.39 -14.70
CA TRP A 239 5.98 15.64 -14.25
C TRP A 239 6.82 15.51 -12.97
N ARG A 240 6.70 14.41 -12.22
CA ARG A 240 7.56 14.11 -11.08
C ARG A 240 8.95 13.58 -11.49
N GLU A 241 9.04 12.96 -12.66
CA GLU A 241 10.27 12.33 -13.17
C GLU A 241 10.88 13.16 -14.31
N ASN A 242 10.05 13.79 -15.14
CA ASN A 242 10.46 14.78 -16.14
C ASN A 242 9.53 16.02 -16.10
N ALA A 243 10.02 17.12 -15.53
CA ALA A 243 9.26 18.37 -15.42
C ALA A 243 8.87 19.01 -16.77
N THR A 244 9.54 18.66 -17.89
CA THR A 244 9.22 19.18 -19.24
C THR A 244 8.33 18.25 -20.06
N ALA A 245 7.86 17.12 -19.51
CA ALA A 245 7.00 16.19 -20.23
C ALA A 245 5.71 16.87 -20.74
N THR A 246 5.25 16.41 -21.90
CA THR A 246 4.08 16.91 -22.62
C THR A 246 3.00 15.83 -22.73
N LEU A 247 1.83 16.20 -23.23
CA LEU A 247 0.76 15.23 -23.53
C LEU A 247 1.12 14.28 -24.68
N GLU A 248 1.98 14.71 -25.60
CA GLU A 248 2.49 13.86 -26.70
C GLU A 248 3.48 12.80 -26.17
N ASP A 249 4.06 12.99 -24.98
CA ASP A 249 4.88 11.98 -24.32
C ASP A 249 4.06 10.83 -23.70
N LEU A 250 2.74 11.01 -23.53
CA LEU A 250 1.81 9.94 -23.15
C LEU A 250 1.47 8.99 -24.30
N GLU A 251 1.64 9.45 -25.55
CA GLU A 251 1.31 8.69 -26.76
C GLU A 251 2.49 7.85 -27.28
N ARG A 252 3.63 7.89 -26.57
CA ARG A 252 4.81 7.06 -26.88
C ARG A 252 4.55 5.59 -26.50
N PRO A 253 4.75 4.62 -27.41
CA PRO A 253 4.55 3.21 -27.11
C PRO A 253 5.50 2.74 -26.00
N GLY A 254 4.93 2.16 -24.94
CA GLY A 254 5.62 1.81 -23.69
C GLY A 254 5.13 2.56 -22.44
N VAL A 255 4.25 3.55 -22.58
CA VAL A 255 3.53 4.22 -21.46
C VAL A 255 2.13 3.60 -21.22
N ASP A 256 1.73 2.65 -22.07
CA ASP A 256 0.59 1.77 -21.86
C ASP A 256 1.05 0.35 -21.53
N ASP A 257 0.75 -0.05 -20.30
CA ASP A 257 0.02 -1.28 -20.00
C ASP A 257 -0.76 -1.00 -18.70
N GLU A 258 -2.07 -0.72 -18.79
CA GLU A 258 -2.92 -0.86 -17.60
C GLU A 258 -2.90 -2.35 -17.21
N PRO A 259 -2.63 -2.70 -15.94
CA PRO A 259 -2.36 -4.09 -15.56
C PRO A 259 -3.57 -4.98 -15.86
N GLN A 260 -3.31 -6.11 -16.50
CA GLN A 260 -4.35 -7.05 -16.94
C GLN A 260 -5.26 -7.47 -15.76
N PRO A 261 -6.58 -7.58 -15.98
CA PRO A 261 -7.52 -7.92 -14.92
C PRO A 261 -7.30 -9.35 -14.41
N ILE A 262 -7.48 -9.55 -13.11
CA ILE A 262 -7.43 -10.85 -12.44
C ILE A 262 -8.53 -11.76 -13.02
N LEU A 263 -8.17 -12.99 -13.38
CA LEU A 263 -9.07 -13.97 -13.99
C LEU A 263 -9.59 -14.98 -12.96
N LEU A 264 -10.77 -15.55 -13.23
CA LEU A 264 -11.32 -16.68 -12.45
C LEU A 264 -10.71 -18.04 -12.83
N ARG A 265 -10.02 -18.10 -13.98
CA ARG A 265 -9.34 -19.28 -14.51
C ARG A 265 -8.18 -18.81 -15.37
N TYR A 266 -7.05 -19.48 -15.24
CA TYR A 266 -5.81 -19.21 -15.98
C TYR A 266 -5.49 -20.41 -16.88
N GLU A 267 -4.83 -20.19 -18.00
CA GLU A 267 -4.38 -21.27 -18.89
C GLU A 267 -3.23 -22.05 -18.22
N ASP A 268 -2.22 -21.33 -17.74
CA ASP A 268 -1.08 -21.88 -17.00
C ASP A 268 -0.57 -20.91 -15.91
N ALA A 269 0.48 -21.32 -15.20
CA ALA A 269 1.11 -20.50 -14.18
C ALA A 269 1.98 -19.34 -14.73
N TYR A 270 2.32 -19.32 -16.03
CA TYR A 270 2.98 -18.17 -16.65
C TYR A 270 1.98 -17.02 -16.89
N GLN A 271 0.77 -17.31 -17.35
CA GLN A 271 -0.32 -16.33 -17.46
C GLN A 271 -0.67 -15.76 -16.07
N TYR A 272 -0.76 -16.63 -15.05
CA TYR A 272 -0.91 -16.19 -13.65
C TYR A 272 0.22 -15.24 -13.21
N GLN A 273 1.49 -15.60 -13.47
CA GLN A 273 2.63 -14.74 -13.15
C GLN A 273 2.61 -13.41 -13.92
N ASN A 274 2.20 -13.42 -15.19
CA ASN A 274 2.16 -12.22 -16.03
C ASN A 274 1.06 -11.24 -15.60
N ILE A 275 -0.01 -11.72 -14.97
CA ILE A 275 -1.11 -10.89 -14.43
C ILE A 275 -0.77 -10.37 -13.02
N PHE A 276 -0.37 -11.25 -12.09
CA PHE A 276 -0.06 -10.83 -10.72
C PHE A 276 1.32 -10.17 -10.55
N GLY A 277 2.28 -10.45 -11.43
CA GLY A 277 3.63 -9.88 -11.40
C GLY A 277 3.65 -8.34 -11.46
N PRO A 278 2.98 -7.70 -12.44
CA PRO A 278 2.80 -6.26 -12.49
C PRO A 278 2.07 -5.70 -11.27
N LEU A 279 1.00 -6.34 -10.81
CA LEU A 279 0.23 -5.88 -9.63
C LEU A 279 1.09 -5.86 -8.36
N VAL A 280 1.87 -6.91 -8.10
CA VAL A 280 2.83 -6.98 -6.97
C VAL A 280 3.95 -5.95 -7.11
N LYS A 281 4.34 -5.58 -8.35
CA LYS A 281 5.32 -4.51 -8.59
C LYS A 281 4.73 -3.12 -8.31
N ILE A 282 3.51 -2.84 -8.77
CA ILE A 282 2.82 -1.56 -8.55
C ILE A 282 2.66 -1.30 -7.04
N GLU A 283 2.23 -2.31 -6.28
CA GLU A 283 2.14 -2.21 -4.81
C GLU A 283 3.51 -2.01 -4.16
N ALA A 284 4.56 -2.70 -4.63
CA ALA A 284 5.93 -2.53 -4.12
C ALA A 284 6.47 -1.11 -4.37
N ASP A 285 6.28 -0.58 -5.58
CA ASP A 285 6.70 0.78 -5.95
C ASP A 285 5.87 1.85 -5.19
N TYR A 286 4.60 1.56 -4.87
CA TYR A 286 3.75 2.41 -4.04
C TYR A 286 4.16 2.43 -2.56
N ASP A 287 4.33 1.27 -1.91
CA ASP A 287 4.80 1.16 -0.52
C ASP A 287 6.21 1.75 -0.37
N LYS A 288 7.09 1.56 -1.35
CA LYS A 288 8.40 2.22 -1.41
C LYS A 288 8.26 3.74 -1.42
N ARG A 289 7.49 4.30 -2.37
CA ARG A 289 7.25 5.75 -2.47
C ARG A 289 6.62 6.31 -1.19
N LEU A 290 5.72 5.56 -0.55
CA LEU A 290 5.11 5.92 0.73
C LEU A 290 6.17 5.97 1.85
N LYS A 291 7.00 4.93 2.02
CA LYS A 291 8.05 4.87 3.04
C LYS A 291 9.16 5.90 2.85
N GLU A 292 9.62 6.10 1.62
CA GLU A 292 10.65 7.10 1.31
C GLU A 292 10.12 8.53 1.52
N SER A 293 8.80 8.76 1.41
CA SER A 293 8.19 10.06 1.76
C SER A 293 8.12 10.38 3.27
N GLN A 294 8.47 9.43 4.15
CA GLN A 294 8.40 9.61 5.62
C GLN A 294 9.66 10.28 6.22
N THR A 295 10.66 10.66 5.41
CA THR A 295 11.90 11.36 5.82
C THR A 295 11.67 12.40 6.92
N GLN A 296 12.48 12.35 7.97
CA GLN A 296 12.55 13.38 9.00
C GLN A 296 13.84 14.18 8.82
N THR A 297 13.73 15.51 8.74
CA THR A 297 14.87 16.44 8.65
C THR A 297 15.24 16.99 10.03
N ASP A 298 16.32 17.78 10.08
CA ASP A 298 16.69 18.62 11.22
C ASP A 298 16.94 17.85 12.53
N ILE A 299 17.41 16.61 12.39
CA ILE A 299 17.69 15.70 13.49
C ILE A 299 19.01 16.09 14.17
N VAL A 300 18.96 16.13 15.51
CA VAL A 300 20.15 16.26 16.37
C VAL A 300 20.64 14.87 16.74
N VAL A 301 21.92 14.59 16.50
CA VAL A 301 22.55 13.29 16.67
C VAL A 301 23.66 13.35 17.71
N ARG A 302 23.57 12.46 18.71
CA ARG A 302 24.61 12.18 19.70
C ARG A 302 25.35 10.89 19.30
N TRP A 303 26.66 10.99 19.09
CA TRP A 303 27.49 9.85 18.68
C TRP A 303 28.02 9.03 19.87
N ASP A 304 28.22 7.73 19.63
CA ASP A 304 28.69 6.77 20.61
C ASP A 304 29.44 5.60 19.93
N LEU A 305 30.16 4.77 20.69
CA LEU A 305 30.95 3.65 20.16
C LEU A 305 30.60 2.33 20.86
N GLY A 306 30.10 1.36 20.09
CA GLY A 306 29.81 0.01 20.58
C GLY A 306 31.06 -0.77 20.94
N LEU A 307 30.92 -1.78 21.80
CA LEU A 307 32.01 -2.66 22.23
C LEU A 307 32.58 -3.45 21.04
N ASN A 308 31.76 -3.75 20.03
CA ASN A 308 32.13 -4.32 18.74
C ASN A 308 32.88 -3.35 17.79
N GLN A 309 33.20 -2.13 18.23
CA GLN A 309 33.89 -1.07 17.48
C GLN A 309 33.09 -0.46 16.30
N LYS A 310 31.76 -0.63 16.26
CA LYS A 310 30.87 0.15 15.38
C LYS A 310 30.46 1.46 16.04
N ARG A 311 30.08 2.42 15.20
CA ARG A 311 29.53 3.72 15.65
C ARG A 311 28.01 3.59 15.83
N VAL A 312 27.51 4.18 16.90
CA VAL A 312 26.07 4.28 17.22
C VAL A 312 25.67 5.74 17.15
N ALA A 313 24.51 6.02 16.54
CA ALA A 313 23.86 7.31 16.53
C ALA A 313 22.63 7.27 17.46
N TRP A 314 22.53 8.25 18.36
CA TRP A 314 21.39 8.45 19.26
C TRP A 314 20.66 9.74 18.88
N PHE A 315 19.34 9.69 18.70
CA PHE A 315 18.53 10.84 18.29
C PHE A 315 17.03 10.62 18.57
N CYS A 316 16.22 11.69 18.55
CA CYS A 316 14.76 11.61 18.66
C CYS A 316 14.09 11.81 17.29
N MET A 317 12.83 11.38 17.14
CA MET A 317 12.00 11.67 15.95
C MET A 317 10.56 12.05 16.38
N PRO A 318 10.15 13.33 16.23
CA PRO A 318 8.79 13.76 16.61
C PRO A 318 7.66 13.03 15.87
N LYS A 319 7.89 12.56 14.63
CA LYS A 319 6.95 11.73 13.86
C LYS A 319 6.70 10.33 14.46
N LEU A 320 7.54 9.88 15.38
CA LEU A 320 7.32 8.66 16.16
C LEU A 320 6.43 8.95 17.36
N GLU A 321 6.65 10.08 18.03
CA GLU A 321 5.86 10.57 19.17
C GLU A 321 4.41 10.88 18.77
N SER A 322 4.17 11.42 17.56
CA SER A 322 2.83 11.64 17.01
C SER A 322 2.12 10.36 16.55
N GLY A 323 2.82 9.22 16.51
CA GLY A 323 2.29 7.94 16.02
C GLY A 323 2.09 7.86 14.50
N GLU A 324 2.48 8.88 13.74
CA GLU A 324 2.44 8.89 12.26
C GLU A 324 3.33 7.79 11.65
N VAL A 325 4.41 7.42 12.35
CA VAL A 325 5.27 6.31 11.96
C VAL A 325 5.54 5.40 13.17
N ARG A 326 5.64 4.10 12.91
CA ARG A 326 6.07 3.07 13.89
C ARG A 326 7.42 2.49 13.47
N LEU A 327 8.26 2.19 14.45
CA LEU A 327 9.65 1.73 14.28
C LEU A 327 9.92 0.57 15.26
N ALA A 328 10.59 -0.48 14.80
CA ALA A 328 10.96 -1.63 15.62
C ALA A 328 12.48 -1.84 15.70
N VAL A 329 12.93 -2.55 16.75
CA VAL A 329 14.32 -2.97 16.89
C VAL A 329 14.68 -3.94 15.75
N GLY A 330 15.75 -3.65 15.01
CA GLY A 330 16.16 -4.37 13.80
C GLY A 330 15.61 -3.80 12.48
N ASP A 331 14.79 -2.75 12.52
CA ASP A 331 14.49 -1.95 11.32
C ASP A 331 15.74 -1.20 10.84
N GLU A 332 15.73 -0.77 9.57
CA GLU A 332 16.85 -0.05 8.96
C GLU A 332 16.48 1.40 8.71
N LEU A 333 17.37 2.29 9.13
CA LEU A 333 17.28 3.72 8.86
C LEU A 333 18.54 4.16 8.09
N ARG A 334 18.37 5.06 7.13
CA ARG A 334 19.46 5.78 6.48
C ARG A 334 19.57 7.12 7.18
N LEU A 335 20.71 7.36 7.81
CA LEU A 335 21.06 8.67 8.34
C LEU A 335 21.87 9.41 7.27
N ARG A 336 21.46 10.62 6.90
CA ARG A 336 22.14 11.53 5.97
C ARG A 336 22.60 12.77 6.72
N TYR A 337 23.72 13.34 6.30
CA TYR A 337 24.21 14.63 6.75
C TYR A 337 24.21 15.59 5.57
N ASP A 338 23.41 16.65 5.68
CA ASP A 338 23.15 17.62 4.60
C ASP A 338 23.68 19.04 4.97
N GLY A 339 24.48 19.15 6.04
CA GLY A 339 25.03 20.42 6.55
C GLY A 339 26.39 20.84 5.96
N GLU A 340 26.86 22.02 6.32
CA GLU A 340 28.06 22.66 5.72
C GLU A 340 29.41 22.27 6.37
N MET A 341 29.41 21.74 7.60
CA MET A 341 30.65 21.51 8.37
C MET A 341 31.40 20.21 7.98
N HIS A 342 30.79 19.36 7.16
CA HIS A 342 31.39 18.14 6.63
C HIS A 342 30.93 17.93 5.18
N LYS A 343 31.59 17.03 4.44
CA LYS A 343 31.09 16.62 3.13
C LYS A 343 29.74 15.90 3.28
N PRO A 344 28.81 16.02 2.31
CA PRO A 344 27.58 15.23 2.29
C PRO A 344 27.88 13.74 2.51
N TRP A 345 27.19 13.14 3.47
CA TRP A 345 27.45 11.78 3.94
C TRP A 345 26.14 11.03 4.13
N GLU A 346 26.16 9.72 3.86
CA GLU A 346 25.06 8.82 4.20
C GLU A 346 25.56 7.52 4.84
N GLY A 347 24.80 7.00 5.78
CA GLY A 347 25.05 5.72 6.43
C GLY A 347 23.77 4.99 6.78
N VAL A 348 23.68 3.73 6.39
CA VAL A 348 22.58 2.84 6.80
C VAL A 348 22.97 2.14 8.11
N GLY A 349 22.08 2.19 9.09
CA GLY A 349 22.18 1.45 10.34
C GLY A 349 20.97 0.58 10.64
N HIS A 350 21.06 -0.16 11.73
CA HIS A 350 19.96 -0.95 12.30
C HIS A 350 19.53 -0.37 13.65
N VAL A 351 18.24 -0.29 13.91
CA VAL A 351 17.71 0.19 15.19
C VAL A 351 18.05 -0.82 16.29
N ILE A 352 18.78 -0.41 17.32
CA ILE A 352 19.12 -1.22 18.50
C ILE A 352 18.28 -0.86 19.74
N LYS A 353 17.75 0.36 19.80
CA LYS A 353 16.82 0.83 20.83
C LYS A 353 15.75 1.71 20.20
N ILE A 354 14.50 1.52 20.63
CA ILE A 354 13.36 2.39 20.35
C ILE A 354 13.01 3.22 21.61
N PRO A 355 12.29 4.35 21.46
CA PRO A 355 11.77 5.12 22.58
C PRO A 355 10.96 4.27 23.56
N ASN A 356 11.08 4.56 24.85
CA ASN A 356 10.35 3.90 25.93
C ASN A 356 10.16 4.84 27.14
N ASN A 357 9.44 4.37 28.16
CA ASN A 357 9.11 5.11 29.39
C ASN A 357 10.32 5.62 30.23
N VAL A 358 11.56 5.45 29.76
CA VAL A 358 12.81 5.87 30.41
C VAL A 358 13.63 6.79 29.49
N SER A 359 13.43 6.78 28.17
CA SER A 359 14.24 7.53 27.21
C SER A 359 13.62 7.57 25.82
N ASP A 360 13.46 8.78 25.28
CA ASP A 360 12.89 9.04 23.94
C ASP A 360 13.93 8.94 22.80
N GLU A 361 15.20 8.62 23.10
CA GLU A 361 16.23 8.43 22.07
C GLU A 361 16.08 7.08 21.35
N ILE A 362 15.94 7.13 20.02
CA ILE A 362 16.23 6.01 19.11
C ILE A 362 17.75 5.78 19.11
N GLY A 363 18.17 4.52 19.20
CA GLY A 363 19.56 4.10 19.01
C GLY A 363 19.75 3.37 17.69
N LEU A 364 20.68 3.82 16.85
CA LEU A 364 20.95 3.32 15.50
C LEU A 364 22.41 2.85 15.37
N GLU A 365 22.65 1.55 15.25
CA GLU A 365 23.98 0.97 15.00
C GLU A 365 24.33 1.08 13.51
N LEU A 366 25.39 1.81 13.15
CA LEU A 366 25.79 1.96 11.74
C LEU A 366 26.51 0.72 11.20
N ARG A 367 26.18 0.32 9.97
CA ARG A 367 26.79 -0.83 9.27
C ARG A 367 28.27 -0.67 8.94
N ARG A 368 28.75 0.56 8.83
CA ARG A 368 30.14 0.93 8.52
C ARG A 368 30.55 2.11 9.40
N PRO A 369 31.75 2.10 10.02
CA PRO A 369 32.27 3.24 10.78
C PRO A 369 32.96 4.29 9.90
N ASP A 370 33.16 3.99 8.61
CA ASP A 370 33.98 4.78 7.68
C ASP A 370 33.29 6.10 7.29
N GLY A 371 34.04 7.21 7.35
CA GLY A 371 33.58 8.53 6.92
C GLY A 371 32.46 9.18 7.76
N VAL A 372 32.06 8.55 8.87
CA VAL A 372 30.96 9.03 9.73
C VAL A 372 31.33 10.37 10.39
N PRO A 373 30.52 11.43 10.26
CA PRO A 373 30.85 12.78 10.72
C PRO A 373 30.61 12.95 12.23
N THR A 374 31.45 12.33 13.06
CA THR A 374 31.35 12.35 14.54
C THR A 374 31.45 13.72 15.19
N GLU A 375 32.04 14.71 14.50
CA GLU A 375 32.15 16.09 14.98
C GLU A 375 30.89 16.92 14.68
N CYS A 376 29.99 16.41 13.83
CA CYS A 376 28.71 17.03 13.52
C CYS A 376 27.59 16.41 14.37
N THR A 377 26.76 17.26 14.97
CA THR A 377 25.63 16.86 15.82
C THR A 377 24.28 17.39 15.36
N HIS A 378 24.23 18.26 14.36
CA HIS A 378 23.01 18.90 13.84
C HIS A 378 22.94 18.72 12.32
N ASN A 379 21.81 19.08 11.69
CA ASN A 379 21.57 19.02 10.25
C ASN A 379 21.68 17.59 9.67
N PHE A 380 21.19 16.61 10.41
CA PHE A 380 20.98 15.26 9.90
C PHE A 380 19.54 15.06 9.41
N SER A 381 19.38 14.23 8.39
CA SER A 381 18.09 13.72 7.93
C SER A 381 18.05 12.21 8.15
N ALA A 382 16.90 11.63 8.50
CA ALA A 382 16.72 10.18 8.57
C ALA A 382 15.58 9.69 7.68
N ASP A 383 15.88 8.69 6.85
CA ASP A 383 14.93 8.02 5.96
C ASP A 383 14.67 6.60 6.45
N PHE A 384 13.42 6.14 6.29
CA PHE A 384 13.06 4.74 6.50
C PHE A 384 13.57 3.91 5.31
N VAL A 385 14.47 2.95 5.56
CA VAL A 385 14.97 2.07 4.49
C VAL A 385 13.89 1.04 4.17
N TRP A 386 13.15 1.31 3.11
CA TRP A 386 12.18 0.37 2.55
C TRP A 386 12.86 -0.97 2.21
N LYS A 387 12.20 -2.08 2.56
CA LYS A 387 12.72 -3.43 2.35
C LYS A 387 11.79 -4.19 1.41
N SER A 388 12.23 -4.39 0.17
CA SER A 388 11.56 -5.19 -0.87
C SER A 388 11.24 -6.64 -0.48
N THR A 389 11.76 -7.14 0.65
CA THR A 389 11.81 -8.56 1.02
C THR A 389 10.45 -9.28 1.05
N SER A 390 9.34 -8.58 1.30
CA SER A 390 7.98 -9.12 1.16
C SER A 390 7.65 -9.38 -0.31
N PHE A 391 7.75 -8.34 -1.14
CA PHE A 391 7.47 -8.34 -2.57
C PHE A 391 8.42 -9.27 -3.34
N ASP A 392 9.72 -9.28 -3.03
CA ASP A 392 10.71 -10.21 -3.58
C ASP A 392 10.30 -11.67 -3.35
N ARG A 393 9.79 -11.98 -2.15
CA ARG A 393 9.34 -13.33 -1.80
C ARG A 393 8.06 -13.73 -2.54
N MET A 394 7.19 -12.77 -2.88
CA MET A 394 6.00 -12.97 -3.71
C MET A 394 6.36 -13.13 -5.20
N GLN A 395 7.21 -12.25 -5.76
CA GLN A 395 7.69 -12.37 -7.14
C GLN A 395 8.44 -13.69 -7.36
N LEU A 396 9.31 -14.08 -6.41
CA LEU A 396 9.97 -15.38 -6.44
C LEU A 396 8.97 -16.55 -6.24
N ALA A 397 7.88 -16.37 -5.49
CA ALA A 397 6.84 -17.38 -5.38
C ALA A 397 6.18 -17.65 -6.74
N MET A 398 5.70 -16.60 -7.40
CA MET A 398 5.05 -16.71 -8.72
C MET A 398 6.00 -17.30 -9.77
N LYS A 399 7.27 -16.89 -9.77
CA LYS A 399 8.30 -17.48 -10.64
C LYS A 399 8.54 -18.97 -10.36
N THR A 400 8.57 -19.39 -9.09
CA THR A 400 8.70 -20.81 -8.75
C THR A 400 7.45 -21.61 -9.12
N PHE A 401 6.24 -21.02 -9.01
CA PHE A 401 4.99 -21.65 -9.44
C PHE A 401 4.94 -21.89 -10.96
N ALA A 402 5.48 -20.97 -11.76
CA ALA A 402 5.55 -21.09 -13.22
C ALA A 402 6.68 -22.03 -13.71
N VAL A 403 7.83 -22.03 -13.03
CA VAL A 403 9.06 -22.70 -13.54
C VAL A 403 9.36 -24.05 -12.88
N ASP A 404 8.92 -24.30 -11.65
CA ASP A 404 9.12 -25.59 -10.96
C ASP A 404 7.82 -26.37 -10.87
N GLU A 405 7.64 -27.30 -11.80
CA GLU A 405 6.54 -28.30 -11.83
C GLU A 405 6.45 -29.11 -10.52
N LYS A 406 7.53 -29.17 -9.73
CA LYS A 406 7.57 -29.89 -8.46
C LYS A 406 7.30 -28.97 -7.26
N SER A 407 6.95 -27.71 -7.45
CA SER A 407 6.65 -26.79 -6.34
C SER A 407 5.33 -27.13 -5.62
N VAL A 408 4.35 -27.68 -6.34
CA VAL A 408 3.05 -28.15 -5.83
C VAL A 408 2.65 -29.48 -6.49
N SER A 409 1.68 -30.20 -5.93
CA SER A 409 1.08 -31.35 -6.62
C SER A 409 0.22 -30.91 -7.80
N GLY A 410 0.19 -31.70 -8.88
CA GLY A 410 -0.59 -31.37 -10.09
C GLY A 410 -2.09 -31.14 -9.84
N TYR A 411 -2.70 -31.84 -8.87
CA TYR A 411 -4.08 -31.58 -8.46
C TYR A 411 -4.25 -30.16 -7.88
N ILE A 412 -3.30 -29.72 -7.05
CA ILE A 412 -3.31 -28.37 -6.45
C ILE A 412 -3.00 -27.31 -7.51
N TYR A 413 -2.01 -27.54 -8.39
CA TYR A 413 -1.70 -26.68 -9.53
C TYR A 413 -2.96 -26.34 -10.35
N HIS A 414 -3.64 -27.38 -10.87
CA HIS A 414 -4.85 -27.22 -11.66
C HIS A 414 -6.01 -26.59 -10.85
N LYS A 415 -6.17 -26.91 -9.55
CA LYS A 415 -7.21 -26.26 -8.73
C LYS A 415 -6.93 -24.79 -8.40
N LEU A 416 -5.68 -24.36 -8.28
CA LEU A 416 -5.32 -22.94 -8.12
C LEU A 416 -5.58 -22.16 -9.41
N LEU A 417 -5.26 -22.73 -10.58
CA LEU A 417 -5.54 -22.10 -11.88
C LEU A 417 -7.03 -22.11 -12.29
N GLY A 418 -7.94 -22.56 -11.43
CA GLY A 418 -9.38 -22.63 -11.73
C GLY A 418 -9.78 -23.74 -12.72
N HIS A 419 -8.96 -24.77 -12.90
CA HIS A 419 -9.26 -25.87 -13.82
C HIS A 419 -10.27 -26.85 -13.22
N GLU A 420 -11.14 -27.36 -14.08
CA GLU A 420 -12.01 -28.49 -13.77
C GLU A 420 -11.20 -29.77 -13.62
N LEU A 421 -11.47 -30.50 -12.54
CA LEU A 421 -10.85 -31.77 -12.19
C LEU A 421 -11.86 -32.56 -11.36
N GLU A 422 -11.89 -33.88 -11.56
CA GLU A 422 -12.64 -34.81 -10.71
C GLU A 422 -12.18 -34.74 -9.25
N PRO A 423 -13.09 -34.74 -8.25
CA PRO A 423 -12.70 -34.63 -6.84
C PRO A 423 -11.87 -35.82 -6.33
N GLN A 424 -10.58 -35.60 -6.10
CA GLN A 424 -9.69 -36.64 -5.55
C GLN A 424 -9.93 -36.83 -4.04
N VAL A 425 -10.08 -38.09 -3.62
CA VAL A 425 -10.21 -38.50 -2.21
C VAL A 425 -8.91 -39.15 -1.73
N LEU A 426 -8.37 -38.67 -0.61
CA LEU A 426 -7.21 -39.27 0.05
C LEU A 426 -7.63 -40.52 0.84
N ARG A 427 -6.92 -41.64 0.64
CA ARG A 427 -7.13 -42.88 1.40
C ARG A 427 -6.31 -42.84 2.69
N THR A 428 -6.97 -42.54 3.81
CA THR A 428 -6.35 -42.41 5.13
C THR A 428 -7.09 -43.24 6.18
N GLN A 429 -6.38 -43.80 7.17
CA GLN A 429 -7.04 -44.41 8.34
C GLN A 429 -7.55 -43.30 9.27
N MET A 430 -8.86 -43.22 9.47
CA MET A 430 -9.48 -42.16 10.27
C MET A 430 -9.25 -42.36 11.78
N PRO A 431 -8.98 -41.30 12.56
CA PRO A 431 -8.80 -41.40 14.00
C PRO A 431 -10.13 -41.76 14.71
N LYS A 432 -10.05 -42.47 15.84
CA LYS A 432 -11.22 -42.88 16.64
C LYS A 432 -11.88 -41.72 17.41
N ARG A 433 -11.17 -40.62 17.63
CA ARG A 433 -11.63 -39.38 18.30
C ARG A 433 -11.08 -38.20 17.50
N PHE A 434 -11.93 -37.24 17.17
CA PHE A 434 -11.54 -36.05 16.39
C PHE A 434 -11.02 -34.90 17.26
N SER A 435 -11.46 -34.80 18.51
CA SER A 435 -10.89 -33.87 19.50
C SER A 435 -9.45 -34.28 19.86
N ALA A 436 -8.52 -33.33 19.74
CA ALA A 436 -7.12 -33.51 20.12
C ALA A 436 -6.93 -33.37 21.65
N PRO A 437 -5.88 -33.97 22.24
CA PRO A 437 -5.55 -33.75 23.65
C PRO A 437 -5.22 -32.26 23.91
N GLY A 438 -5.46 -31.80 25.13
CA GLY A 438 -5.16 -30.41 25.55
C GLY A 438 -6.06 -29.32 24.94
N LEU A 439 -6.97 -29.67 24.04
CA LEU A 439 -7.94 -28.75 23.42
C LEU A 439 -9.38 -29.04 23.87
N PRO A 440 -10.30 -28.07 23.75
CA PRO A 440 -11.73 -28.29 23.96
C PRO A 440 -12.31 -29.38 23.06
N GLU A 441 -13.38 -30.04 23.52
CA GLU A 441 -14.13 -30.98 22.68
C GLU A 441 -14.73 -30.29 21.46
N LEU A 442 -14.60 -30.93 20.30
CA LEU A 442 -15.11 -30.42 19.04
C LEU A 442 -16.62 -30.65 18.93
N ASN A 443 -17.34 -29.63 18.47
CA ASN A 443 -18.76 -29.77 18.13
C ASN A 443 -18.94 -30.50 16.78
N HIS A 444 -20.19 -30.84 16.43
CA HIS A 444 -20.50 -31.64 15.23
C HIS A 444 -19.98 -31.02 13.91
N SER A 445 -20.07 -29.70 13.72
CA SER A 445 -19.58 -29.06 12.48
C SER A 445 -18.06 -29.00 12.43
N GLN A 446 -17.40 -28.79 13.57
CA GLN A 446 -15.95 -28.86 13.69
C GLN A 446 -15.45 -30.30 13.43
N MET A 447 -16.07 -31.32 14.02
CA MET A 447 -15.76 -32.74 13.74
C MET A 447 -15.95 -33.08 12.26
N TYR A 448 -17.01 -32.58 11.62
CA TYR A 448 -17.23 -32.74 10.17
C TYR A 448 -16.14 -32.07 9.35
N ALA A 449 -15.70 -30.86 9.73
CA ALA A 449 -14.60 -30.16 9.07
C ALA A 449 -13.28 -30.96 9.18
N VAL A 450 -12.89 -31.40 10.39
CA VAL A 450 -11.70 -32.26 10.58
C VAL A 450 -11.80 -33.51 9.69
N LYS A 451 -12.93 -34.22 9.72
CA LYS A 451 -13.16 -35.42 8.90
C LYS A 451 -13.03 -35.13 7.40
N SER A 452 -13.63 -34.05 6.90
CA SER A 452 -13.58 -33.65 5.49
C SER A 452 -12.16 -33.33 5.04
N VAL A 453 -11.40 -32.58 5.85
CA VAL A 453 -10.05 -32.11 5.50
C VAL A 453 -9.06 -33.27 5.42
N LEU A 454 -9.10 -34.21 6.38
CA LEU A 454 -8.22 -35.39 6.39
C LEU A 454 -8.37 -36.30 5.15
N GLN A 455 -9.49 -36.19 4.42
CA GLN A 455 -9.81 -37.02 3.25
C GLN A 455 -9.64 -36.30 1.90
N LYS A 456 -9.12 -35.05 1.86
CA LYS A 456 -9.03 -34.24 0.63
C LYS A 456 -7.65 -33.59 0.46
N PRO A 457 -7.12 -33.46 -0.78
CA PRO A 457 -5.82 -32.81 -1.03
C PRO A 457 -5.87 -31.27 -0.87
N ILE A 458 -7.06 -30.67 -0.94
CA ILE A 458 -7.30 -29.25 -0.66
C ILE A 458 -8.66 -29.11 0.04
N SER A 459 -8.80 -28.14 0.94
CA SER A 459 -10.06 -27.81 1.60
C SER A 459 -10.03 -26.38 2.11
N LEU A 460 -11.19 -25.71 2.06
CA LEU A 460 -11.41 -24.39 2.66
C LEU A 460 -12.35 -24.56 3.86
N ILE A 461 -12.05 -23.88 4.97
CA ILE A 461 -12.89 -23.88 6.17
C ILE A 461 -13.36 -22.44 6.39
N GLN A 462 -14.66 -22.22 6.24
CA GLN A 462 -15.28 -20.94 6.60
C GLN A 462 -15.81 -21.01 8.03
N GLY A 463 -15.56 -19.96 8.81
CA GLY A 463 -16.04 -19.86 10.19
C GLY A 463 -16.14 -18.41 10.65
N PRO A 464 -17.35 -17.91 11.00
CA PRO A 464 -17.54 -16.60 11.63
C PRO A 464 -16.70 -16.41 12.91
N PRO A 465 -16.55 -15.16 13.40
CA PRO A 465 -15.91 -14.89 14.70
C PRO A 465 -16.48 -15.78 15.82
N GLY A 466 -15.61 -16.19 16.76
CA GLY A 466 -15.99 -17.04 17.89
C GLY A 466 -16.24 -18.53 17.57
N THR A 467 -16.37 -18.95 16.31
CA THR A 467 -16.74 -20.36 15.95
C THR A 467 -15.63 -21.41 16.16
N GLY A 468 -14.50 -21.04 16.75
CA GLY A 468 -13.42 -21.97 17.09
C GLY A 468 -12.57 -22.46 15.92
N LYS A 469 -12.41 -21.64 14.86
CA LYS A 469 -11.53 -21.94 13.70
C LYS A 469 -10.17 -22.47 14.16
N THR A 470 -9.43 -21.70 14.95
CA THR A 470 -8.08 -22.01 15.43
C THR A 470 -7.99 -23.32 16.22
N VAL A 471 -9.02 -23.68 17.00
CA VAL A 471 -9.11 -24.97 17.73
C VAL A 471 -9.32 -26.13 16.76
N THR A 472 -10.10 -25.90 15.69
CA THR A 472 -10.30 -26.86 14.60
C THR A 472 -9.02 -27.01 13.78
N SER A 473 -8.34 -25.92 13.44
CA SER A 473 -7.03 -25.89 12.77
C SER A 473 -5.98 -26.69 13.55
N ALA A 474 -5.82 -26.42 14.85
CA ALA A 474 -4.89 -27.15 15.71
C ALA A 474 -5.24 -28.64 15.83
N SER A 475 -6.53 -29.00 15.88
CA SER A 475 -6.97 -30.40 15.87
C SER A 475 -6.68 -31.11 14.54
N ILE A 476 -6.85 -30.42 13.40
CA ILE A 476 -6.48 -30.90 12.06
C ILE A 476 -4.96 -31.18 12.01
N ILE A 477 -4.15 -30.22 12.46
CA ILE A 477 -2.68 -30.34 12.48
C ILE A 477 -2.25 -31.52 13.35
N TYR A 478 -2.85 -31.69 14.54
CA TYR A 478 -2.58 -32.84 15.41
C TYR A 478 -2.79 -34.19 14.70
N HIS A 479 -3.92 -34.39 14.03
CA HIS A 479 -4.17 -35.64 13.31
C HIS A 479 -3.25 -35.79 12.09
N LEU A 480 -2.98 -34.73 11.34
CA LEU A 480 -2.10 -34.78 10.17
C LEU A 480 -0.66 -35.17 10.53
N CYS A 481 -0.10 -34.64 11.62
CA CYS A 481 1.22 -35.03 12.15
C CYS A 481 1.27 -36.50 12.59
N ARG A 482 0.15 -37.04 13.10
CA ARG A 482 0.08 -38.42 13.59
C ARG A 482 -0.30 -39.45 12.53
N MET A 483 -0.91 -39.03 11.43
CA MET A 483 -1.35 -39.91 10.34
C MET A 483 -0.35 -40.00 9.19
N ASN A 484 0.46 -38.96 8.95
CA ASN A 484 1.43 -38.93 7.86
C ASN A 484 2.85 -38.72 8.42
N PRO A 485 3.86 -39.54 8.03
CA PRO A 485 5.25 -39.26 8.37
C PRO A 485 5.73 -38.03 7.57
N GLY A 486 5.86 -36.90 8.25
CA GLY A 486 6.32 -35.64 7.67
C GLY A 486 5.94 -34.44 8.54
N GLN A 487 6.64 -33.34 8.35
CA GLN A 487 6.43 -32.10 9.10
C GLN A 487 5.25 -31.31 8.51
N VAL A 488 4.51 -30.60 9.36
CA VAL A 488 3.42 -29.70 8.94
C VAL A 488 3.90 -28.25 8.98
N LEU A 489 3.75 -27.53 7.87
CA LEU A 489 3.93 -26.07 7.84
C LEU A 489 2.60 -25.39 8.19
N VAL A 490 2.67 -24.40 9.08
CA VAL A 490 1.53 -23.64 9.55
C VAL A 490 1.80 -22.16 9.31
N CYS A 491 0.89 -21.50 8.60
CA CYS A 491 1.01 -20.11 8.23
C CYS A 491 -0.24 -19.28 8.59
N ALA A 492 -0.03 -17.99 8.77
CA ALA A 492 -1.07 -16.96 8.75
C ALA A 492 -0.45 -15.63 8.26
N PRO A 493 -1.24 -14.65 7.80
CA PRO A 493 -0.70 -13.37 7.33
C PRO A 493 -0.11 -12.50 8.47
N SER A 494 -0.82 -12.37 9.60
CA SER A 494 -0.38 -11.57 10.75
C SER A 494 0.41 -12.42 11.76
N ASN A 495 1.33 -11.80 12.52
CA ASN A 495 2.09 -12.53 13.55
C ASN A 495 1.15 -13.02 14.67
N VAL A 496 0.22 -12.19 15.12
CA VAL A 496 -0.74 -12.52 16.20
C VAL A 496 -1.53 -13.80 15.88
N ALA A 497 -1.99 -13.98 14.63
CA ALA A 497 -2.69 -15.19 14.21
C ALA A 497 -1.78 -16.44 14.24
N VAL A 498 -0.51 -16.32 13.80
CA VAL A 498 0.48 -17.40 13.93
C VAL A 498 0.73 -17.74 15.39
N ASP A 499 0.82 -16.73 16.26
CA ASP A 499 1.21 -16.89 17.66
C ASP A 499 0.09 -17.56 18.46
N GLN A 500 -1.16 -17.12 18.28
CA GLN A 500 -2.37 -17.77 18.82
C GLN A 500 -2.50 -19.23 18.35
N LEU A 501 -2.28 -19.50 17.06
CA LEU A 501 -2.37 -20.86 16.52
C LEU A 501 -1.22 -21.75 17.05
N THR A 502 -0.01 -21.20 17.19
CA THR A 502 1.16 -21.88 17.78
C THR A 502 0.88 -22.33 19.21
N GLU A 503 0.30 -21.46 20.05
CA GLU A 503 -0.13 -21.80 21.42
C GLU A 503 -1.08 -23.00 21.41
N ARG A 504 -2.13 -22.96 20.58
CA ARG A 504 -3.14 -24.04 20.52
C ARG A 504 -2.58 -25.36 19.99
N ILE A 505 -1.61 -25.34 19.09
CA ILE A 505 -0.93 -26.57 18.64
C ILE A 505 -0.03 -27.11 19.76
N HIS A 506 0.69 -26.25 20.48
CA HIS A 506 1.57 -26.67 21.58
C HIS A 506 0.82 -27.40 22.71
N LEU A 507 -0.39 -26.95 23.05
CA LEU A 507 -1.26 -27.64 24.02
C LEU A 507 -1.56 -29.11 23.67
N THR A 508 -1.44 -29.51 22.39
CA THR A 508 -1.63 -30.91 21.96
C THR A 508 -0.45 -31.83 22.25
N GLY A 509 0.68 -31.29 22.76
CA GLY A 509 1.89 -32.03 23.08
C GLY A 509 2.83 -32.27 21.89
N LEU A 510 2.58 -31.64 20.74
CA LEU A 510 3.48 -31.67 19.58
C LEU A 510 4.71 -30.77 19.78
N LYS A 511 5.81 -31.12 19.11
CA LYS A 511 7.01 -30.29 18.99
C LYS A 511 6.78 -29.18 17.97
N VAL A 512 6.35 -28.01 18.46
CA VAL A 512 6.10 -26.82 17.64
C VAL A 512 7.32 -25.89 17.68
N VAL A 513 7.72 -25.38 16.52
CA VAL A 513 8.78 -24.37 16.36
C VAL A 513 8.21 -23.13 15.67
N ARG A 514 8.25 -21.98 16.35
CA ARG A 514 7.88 -20.68 15.78
C ARG A 514 9.09 -20.02 15.12
N LEU A 515 9.04 -19.88 13.81
CA LEU A 515 10.03 -19.11 13.04
C LEU A 515 9.61 -17.64 12.98
N THR A 516 10.40 -16.75 13.57
CA THR A 516 10.25 -15.29 13.49
C THR A 516 11.25 -14.68 12.50
N ALA A 517 10.91 -13.50 11.98
CA ALA A 517 11.86 -12.65 11.26
C ALA A 517 12.88 -12.06 12.24
N LYS A 518 14.12 -11.78 11.79
CA LYS A 518 15.21 -11.36 12.69
C LYS A 518 14.95 -10.02 13.38
N SER A 519 14.26 -9.07 12.73
CA SER A 519 13.76 -7.83 13.35
C SER A 519 12.58 -8.03 14.32
N ARG A 520 12.22 -9.28 14.65
CA ARG A 520 11.29 -9.62 15.74
C ARG A 520 11.88 -10.63 16.73
N GLU A 521 13.17 -10.96 16.64
CA GLU A 521 13.87 -11.80 17.65
C GLU A 521 14.09 -11.04 18.99
N ALA A 522 13.89 -9.71 19.01
CA ALA A 522 13.96 -8.86 20.21
C ALA A 522 12.59 -8.53 20.85
N LEU A 523 11.47 -8.91 20.21
CA LEU A 523 10.13 -8.61 20.71
C LEU A 523 9.61 -9.77 21.57
N SER A 524 9.03 -9.45 22.72
CA SER A 524 8.46 -10.43 23.65
C SER A 524 7.07 -10.89 23.24
N SER A 525 6.81 -12.20 23.29
CA SER A 525 5.51 -12.82 23.04
C SER A 525 5.19 -13.92 24.07
N SER A 526 3.90 -14.27 24.23
CA SER A 526 3.48 -15.37 25.12
C SER A 526 4.06 -16.73 24.75
N ILE A 527 4.54 -16.89 23.50
CA ILE A 527 5.11 -18.12 22.95
C ILE A 527 6.63 -18.05 22.74
N ASP A 528 7.34 -17.09 23.36
CA ASP A 528 8.79 -16.88 23.15
C ASP A 528 9.60 -18.17 23.31
N PHE A 529 9.24 -19.01 24.28
CA PHE A 529 9.88 -20.29 24.56
C PHE A 529 9.77 -21.32 23.41
N LEU A 530 8.85 -21.13 22.46
CA LEU A 530 8.69 -21.93 21.24
C LEU A 530 9.38 -21.30 20.02
N THR A 531 9.92 -20.08 20.13
CA THR A 531 10.58 -19.41 19.00
C THR A 531 11.95 -20.01 18.71
N LEU A 532 12.30 -20.14 17.43
CA LEU A 532 13.55 -20.80 17.01
C LEU A 532 14.79 -20.20 17.67
N HIS A 533 14.86 -18.88 17.82
CA HIS A 533 16.01 -18.20 18.43
C HIS A 533 16.16 -18.52 19.93
N ARG A 534 15.05 -18.62 20.69
CA ARG A 534 15.08 -19.07 22.10
C ARG A 534 15.33 -20.56 22.22
N LEU A 535 14.75 -21.38 21.33
CA LEU A 535 15.00 -22.82 21.30
C LEU A 535 16.47 -23.16 21.01
N VAL A 536 17.14 -22.41 20.13
CA VAL A 536 18.61 -22.53 19.92
C VAL A 536 19.38 -22.17 21.19
N ALA A 537 18.97 -21.13 21.92
CA ALA A 537 19.64 -20.72 23.15
C ALA A 537 19.42 -21.69 24.32
N ALA A 538 18.22 -22.28 24.44
CA ALA A 538 17.87 -23.19 25.52
C ALA A 538 18.34 -24.64 25.28
N ASN A 539 18.25 -25.15 24.05
CA ASN A 539 18.47 -26.57 23.74
C ASN A 539 19.83 -26.88 23.10
N THR A 540 20.75 -25.90 22.96
CA THR A 540 22.05 -26.20 22.37
C THR A 540 22.91 -27.07 23.31
N SER A 541 23.25 -28.26 22.82
CA SER A 541 24.18 -29.21 23.45
C SER A 541 25.65 -28.78 23.34
N GLN A 542 25.95 -27.71 22.59
CA GLN A 542 27.31 -27.28 22.30
C GLN A 542 27.77 -26.20 23.28
N ALA A 543 28.66 -26.57 24.20
CA ALA A 543 29.22 -25.67 25.21
C ALA A 543 29.98 -24.45 24.62
N GLU A 544 30.47 -24.51 23.37
CA GLU A 544 31.03 -23.32 22.70
C GLU A 544 29.93 -22.32 22.32
N LEU A 545 28.77 -22.78 21.81
CA LEU A 545 27.65 -21.90 21.50
C LEU A 545 27.02 -21.31 22.78
N GLN A 546 26.92 -22.08 23.87
CA GLN A 546 26.46 -21.55 25.16
C GLN A 546 27.33 -20.40 25.66
N LYS A 547 28.66 -20.55 25.61
CA LYS A 547 29.62 -19.48 25.98
C LYS A 547 29.49 -18.25 25.08
N LEU A 548 29.34 -18.44 23.77
CA LEU A 548 29.15 -17.33 22.82
C LEU A 548 27.82 -16.59 23.03
N ILE A 549 26.74 -17.30 23.42
CA ILE A 549 25.47 -16.69 23.81
C ILE A 549 25.62 -15.92 25.13
N GLN A 550 26.28 -16.49 26.13
CA GLN A 550 26.51 -15.83 27.42
C GLN A 550 27.32 -14.54 27.24
N LEU A 551 28.47 -14.59 26.55
CA LEU A 551 29.28 -13.42 26.23
C LEU A 551 28.47 -12.34 25.51
N LYS A 552 27.64 -12.73 24.52
CA LYS A 552 26.78 -11.80 23.79
C LYS A 552 25.67 -11.20 24.64
N ASN A 553 25.16 -11.91 25.64
CA ASN A 553 24.15 -11.38 26.55
C ASN A 553 24.77 -10.45 27.62
N GLU A 554 25.98 -10.75 28.08
CA GLU A 554 26.71 -9.96 29.08
C GLU A 554 27.34 -8.68 28.49
N GLN A 555 27.82 -8.75 27.24
CA GLN A 555 28.52 -7.66 26.55
C GLN A 555 27.67 -7.01 25.44
N GLY A 556 26.44 -7.47 25.22
CA GLY A 556 25.56 -7.10 24.10
C GLY A 556 26.03 -7.61 22.72
N GLU A 557 27.34 -7.75 22.52
CA GLU A 557 27.99 -7.86 21.23
C GLU A 557 29.13 -8.90 21.25
N LEU A 558 29.77 -9.18 20.11
CA LEU A 558 30.85 -10.17 19.97
C LEU A 558 31.97 -9.66 19.05
N SER A 559 33.18 -10.22 19.23
CA SER A 559 34.31 -9.98 18.31
C SER A 559 33.98 -10.44 16.88
N GLN A 560 34.66 -9.89 15.87
CA GLN A 560 34.41 -10.30 14.48
C GLN A 560 34.67 -11.79 14.18
N ASN A 561 35.54 -12.44 14.96
CA ASN A 561 35.82 -13.88 14.79
C ASN A 561 34.80 -14.73 15.54
N ASP A 562 34.39 -14.29 16.73
CA ASP A 562 33.40 -14.98 17.55
C ASP A 562 31.98 -14.84 16.97
N GLU A 563 31.63 -13.69 16.40
CA GLU A 563 30.38 -13.48 15.66
C GLU A 563 30.32 -14.33 14.37
N LYS A 564 31.47 -14.64 13.72
CA LYS A 564 31.54 -15.59 12.59
C LYS A 564 31.29 -17.03 13.07
N LYS A 565 31.96 -17.46 14.16
CA LYS A 565 31.72 -18.77 14.80
C LYS A 565 30.27 -18.93 15.24
N TYR A 566 29.76 -17.97 16.00
CA TYR A 566 28.39 -17.89 16.48
C TYR A 566 27.39 -18.07 15.33
N LYS A 567 27.53 -17.33 14.23
CA LYS A 567 26.68 -17.49 13.04
C LYS A 567 26.76 -18.88 12.39
N ALA A 568 27.89 -19.57 12.46
CA ALA A 568 28.03 -20.94 11.96
C ALA A 568 27.35 -21.96 12.89
N LEU A 569 27.59 -21.87 14.20
CA LEU A 569 27.01 -22.78 15.19
C LEU A 569 25.49 -22.60 15.32
N VAL A 570 25.00 -21.35 15.36
CA VAL A 570 23.56 -21.03 15.36
C VAL A 570 22.87 -21.66 14.15
N ARG A 571 23.44 -21.54 12.94
CA ARG A 571 22.87 -22.17 11.72
C ARG A 571 22.81 -23.70 11.79
N ALA A 572 23.74 -24.34 12.50
CA ALA A 572 23.71 -25.78 12.72
C ALA A 572 22.57 -26.18 13.66
N SER A 573 22.46 -25.51 14.82
CA SER A 573 21.37 -25.76 15.79
C SER A 573 20.00 -25.34 15.25
N GLU A 574 19.89 -24.24 14.48
CA GLU A 574 18.66 -23.85 13.78
C GLU A 574 18.17 -25.00 12.89
N LYS A 575 19.07 -25.60 12.10
CA LYS A 575 18.75 -26.73 11.20
C LYS A 575 18.37 -28.00 11.97
N GLU A 576 19.06 -28.30 13.08
CA GLU A 576 18.77 -29.46 13.93
C GLU A 576 17.36 -29.37 14.54
N ILE A 577 17.03 -28.22 15.15
CA ILE A 577 15.73 -27.95 15.77
C ILE A 577 14.62 -27.94 14.71
N LEU A 578 14.83 -27.29 13.56
CA LEU A 578 13.86 -27.29 12.46
C LEU A 578 13.60 -28.70 11.92
N ASN A 579 14.62 -29.56 11.79
CA ASN A 579 14.44 -30.94 11.34
C ASN A 579 13.77 -31.85 12.39
N ALA A 580 13.85 -31.52 13.67
CA ALA A 580 13.33 -32.32 14.79
C ALA A 580 11.90 -31.93 15.24
N ALA A 581 11.32 -30.91 14.62
CA ALA A 581 9.96 -30.42 14.88
C ALA A 581 8.89 -31.28 14.20
N ASP A 582 7.72 -31.41 14.85
CA ASP A 582 6.53 -31.96 14.20
C ASP A 582 5.84 -30.87 13.34
N VAL A 583 5.86 -29.63 13.84
CA VAL A 583 5.17 -28.47 13.27
C VAL A 583 6.07 -27.24 13.24
N ILE A 584 6.09 -26.53 12.11
CA ILE A 584 6.76 -25.23 11.97
C ILE A 584 5.71 -24.15 11.71
N CYS A 585 5.67 -23.15 12.58
CA CYS A 585 4.77 -22.01 12.50
C CYS A 585 5.52 -20.74 12.03
N CYS A 586 5.03 -20.07 11.00
CA CYS A 586 5.60 -18.81 10.51
C CYS A 586 4.52 -17.93 9.86
N THR A 587 4.82 -16.67 9.50
CA THR A 587 3.89 -15.90 8.64
C THR A 587 3.98 -16.37 7.18
N CYS A 588 3.00 -16.12 6.32
CA CYS A 588 3.05 -16.55 4.92
C CYS A 588 4.29 -15.99 4.17
N VAL A 589 4.63 -14.71 4.40
CA VAL A 589 5.90 -14.12 3.92
C VAL A 589 7.10 -14.75 4.65
N GLY A 590 6.96 -15.09 5.93
CA GLY A 590 7.94 -15.81 6.74
C GLY A 590 8.31 -17.20 6.20
N ALA A 591 7.39 -17.90 5.51
CA ALA A 591 7.67 -19.17 4.84
C ALA A 591 8.81 -19.03 3.81
N GLY A 592 8.98 -17.85 3.21
CA GLY A 592 10.09 -17.55 2.30
C GLY A 592 11.45 -17.27 2.96
N ASP A 593 11.64 -17.60 4.25
CA ASP A 593 12.93 -17.43 4.94
C ASP A 593 13.98 -18.43 4.44
N PRO A 594 15.24 -18.01 4.18
CA PRO A 594 16.32 -18.89 3.73
C PRO A 594 16.59 -20.11 4.62
N ARG A 595 16.20 -20.08 5.90
CA ARG A 595 16.30 -21.22 6.83
C ARG A 595 15.36 -22.38 6.45
N LEU A 596 14.22 -22.09 5.83
CA LEU A 596 13.26 -23.11 5.35
C LEU A 596 13.51 -23.54 3.90
N ALA A 597 14.29 -22.79 3.11
CA ALA A 597 14.42 -22.95 1.65
C ALA A 597 15.02 -24.28 1.15
N LYS A 598 15.38 -25.22 2.05
CA LYS A 598 15.82 -26.59 1.72
C LYS A 598 14.94 -27.69 2.32
N MET A 599 13.85 -27.30 3.00
CA MET A 599 12.86 -28.21 3.58
C MET A 599 11.73 -28.46 2.56
N LYS A 600 10.95 -29.53 2.77
CA LYS A 600 9.73 -29.82 2.01
C LYS A 600 8.61 -30.12 2.99
N PHE A 601 7.40 -29.63 2.72
CA PHE A 601 6.24 -29.78 3.59
C PHE A 601 5.10 -30.40 2.79
N ARG A 602 4.85 -31.71 2.99
CA ARG A 602 3.72 -32.43 2.35
C ARG A 602 2.36 -31.86 2.75
N THR A 603 2.30 -31.17 3.90
CA THR A 603 1.10 -30.62 4.51
C THR A 603 1.33 -29.17 4.86
N VAL A 604 0.47 -28.28 4.36
CA VAL A 604 0.45 -26.85 4.68
C VAL A 604 -0.95 -26.49 5.17
N LEU A 605 -1.06 -25.77 6.29
CA LEU A 605 -2.29 -25.12 6.72
C LEU A 605 -2.07 -23.61 6.76
N ILE A 606 -3.01 -22.84 6.21
CA ILE A 606 -3.03 -21.37 6.33
C ILE A 606 -4.30 -20.96 7.07
N ASP A 607 -4.15 -20.37 8.25
CA ASP A 607 -5.26 -19.78 9.01
C ASP A 607 -5.36 -18.27 8.72
N GLU A 608 -6.55 -17.69 8.88
CA GLU A 608 -6.88 -16.31 8.46
C GLU A 608 -6.45 -15.97 7.01
N ALA A 609 -6.42 -16.97 6.12
CA ALA A 609 -5.95 -16.85 4.74
C ALA A 609 -6.68 -15.75 3.92
N THR A 610 -7.91 -15.40 4.28
CA THR A 610 -8.70 -14.32 3.69
C THR A 610 -8.13 -12.91 3.93
N GLN A 611 -7.15 -12.75 4.82
CA GLN A 611 -6.43 -11.48 5.04
C GLN A 611 -5.12 -11.38 4.23
N ALA A 612 -4.80 -12.39 3.41
CA ALA A 612 -3.62 -12.41 2.56
C ALA A 612 -3.98 -12.17 1.08
N ALA A 613 -3.25 -11.28 0.41
CA ALA A 613 -3.23 -11.25 -1.05
C ALA A 613 -2.67 -12.57 -1.62
N GLU A 614 -3.19 -13.02 -2.75
CA GLU A 614 -2.92 -14.38 -3.27
C GLU A 614 -1.42 -14.68 -3.48
N PRO A 615 -0.59 -13.79 -4.08
CA PRO A 615 0.86 -14.01 -4.17
C PRO A 615 1.57 -14.09 -2.80
N GLY A 616 1.01 -13.45 -1.78
CA GLY A 616 1.49 -13.51 -0.39
C GLY A 616 1.17 -14.84 0.30
N ALA A 617 0.03 -15.45 -0.03
CA ALA A 617 -0.32 -16.80 0.41
C ALA A 617 0.42 -17.87 -0.40
N LEU A 618 0.60 -17.67 -1.71
CA LEU A 618 1.24 -18.59 -2.66
C LEU A 618 2.58 -19.13 -2.15
N ARG A 619 3.39 -18.29 -1.50
CA ARG A 619 4.71 -18.68 -0.97
C ARG A 619 4.67 -19.82 0.05
N SER A 620 3.57 -20.00 0.78
CA SER A 620 3.38 -21.10 1.72
C SER A 620 3.11 -22.43 0.99
N TYR A 621 2.41 -22.41 -0.14
CA TYR A 621 2.04 -23.61 -0.90
C TYR A 621 3.22 -24.24 -1.66
N LEU A 622 4.23 -23.46 -2.06
CA LEU A 622 5.35 -23.93 -2.91
C LEU A 622 6.34 -24.87 -2.20
N TYR A 623 6.05 -25.24 -0.95
CA TYR A 623 6.72 -26.33 -0.24
C TYR A 623 6.01 -27.69 -0.37
N LEU A 624 4.83 -27.75 -1.01
CA LEU A 624 4.01 -28.95 -1.28
C LEU A 624 4.62 -29.84 -2.39
N ASN A 625 5.95 -29.97 -2.37
CA ASN A 625 6.74 -30.62 -3.39
C ASN A 625 6.55 -32.14 -3.36
N THR A 626 5.80 -32.66 -4.33
CA THR A 626 5.58 -34.10 -4.49
C THR A 626 6.80 -34.77 -5.09
N SER A 627 7.41 -35.65 -4.29
CA SER A 627 8.37 -36.68 -4.70
C SER A 627 7.91 -38.01 -4.09
#